data_AF-A0A927PCW3-F1
#
_entry.id   AF-A0A927PCW3-F1
#
_cell.length_a   1.000
_cell.length_b   1.000
_cell.length_c   1.000
_cell.angle_alpha   90.00
_cell.angle_beta   90.00
_cell.angle_gamma   90.00
#
_symmetry.space_group_name_H-M   'P 1'
#
loop_
_entity.id
_entity.type
_entity.pdbx_description
1 polymer ?
#
loop_
_entity_poly.entity_id
_entity_poly.type
_entity_poly.pdbx_seq_one_letter_code
_entity_poly.pdbx_strand_id
1 'polypeptide(L)'
;MSVLQQALENGKFGVTAEMAPPKGCDFTEQMEAAELLKGKVHAINVTDMQSACLKASSIGLCVKLKLAGLEPIIQMTGRDRSRMAIMGDMLAAASFGIDTMLAL
;
A
#
# COMPACT_ATOMS: atom_id res chain seq x y z
N MET A 1 -9.57 -9.55 9.25
CA MET A 1 -8.66 -8.72 10.06
C MET A 1 -7.27 -8.84 9.48
N SER A 2 -6.62 -7.72 9.20
CA SER A 2 -5.24 -7.70 8.69
C SER A 2 -4.26 -8.23 9.76
N VAL A 3 -3.12 -8.77 9.33
CA VAL A 3 -2.01 -9.22 10.18
C VAL A 3 -1.51 -8.08 11.06
N LEU A 4 -1.43 -6.86 10.54
CA LEU A 4 -1.04 -5.68 11.33
C LEU A 4 -2.07 -5.38 12.43
N GLN A 5 -3.37 -5.37 12.10
CA GLN A 5 -4.43 -5.17 13.10
C GLN A 5 -4.33 -6.21 14.22
N GLN A 6 -4.19 -7.49 13.86
CA GLN A 6 -4.05 -8.57 14.83
C GLN A 6 -2.80 -8.42 15.72
N ALA A 7 -1.67 -7.97 15.17
CA ALA A 7 -0.46 -7.75 15.95
C ALA A 7 -0.67 -6.66 17.01
N LEU A 8 -1.26 -5.53 16.61
CA LEU A 8 -1.51 -4.40 17.50
C LEU A 8 -2.53 -4.76 18.60
N GLU A 9 -3.64 -5.41 18.24
CA GLU A 9 -4.67 -5.83 19.20
C GLU A 9 -4.15 -6.85 20.22
N ASN A 10 -3.20 -7.70 19.83
CA ASN A 10 -2.56 -8.66 20.72
C ASN A 10 -1.38 -8.07 21.52
N GLY A 11 -1.15 -6.76 21.46
CA GLY A 11 -0.03 -6.09 22.14
C GLY A 11 1.35 -6.51 21.61
N LYS A 12 1.43 -7.07 20.41
CA LYS A 12 2.70 -7.40 19.74
C LYS A 12 3.28 -6.15 19.08
N PHE A 13 4.60 -6.13 18.93
CA PHE A 13 5.29 -5.06 18.23
C PHE A 13 4.96 -5.09 16.73
N GLY A 14 4.27 -4.06 16.24
CA GLY A 14 3.97 -3.89 14.81
C GLY A 14 5.21 -3.49 14.01
N VAL A 15 5.56 -4.32 13.03
CA VAL A 15 6.66 -4.06 12.09
C VAL A 15 6.06 -3.86 10.70
N THR A 16 6.33 -2.70 10.10
CA THR A 16 5.94 -2.37 8.72
C THR A 16 7.17 -1.96 7.91
N ALA A 17 7.07 -2.05 6.58
CA ALA A 17 8.00 -1.43 5.66
C ALA A 17 7.31 -0.35 4.85
N GLU A 18 8.07 0.62 4.35
CA GLU A 18 7.57 1.62 3.41
C GLU A 18 8.16 1.36 2.02
N MET A 19 7.30 1.44 1.00
CA MET A 19 7.68 1.22 -0.38
C MET A 19 7.05 2.27 -1.29
N ALA A 20 7.87 2.81 -2.17
CA ALA A 20 7.43 3.71 -3.22
C ALA A 20 7.04 2.95 -4.49
N PRO A 21 5.95 3.34 -5.17
CA PRO A 21 5.71 2.92 -6.55
C PRO A 21 6.86 3.37 -7.49
N PRO A 22 7.00 2.75 -8.68
CA PRO A 22 8.00 3.15 -9.67
C PRO A 22 7.64 4.46 -10.37
N LYS A 23 8.66 5.09 -10.98
CA LYS A 23 8.45 6.10 -12.02
C LYS A 23 8.17 5.38 -13.35
N GLY A 24 6.91 5.11 -13.63
CA GLY A 24 6.49 4.37 -14.83
C GLY A 24 5.56 3.20 -14.49
N CYS A 25 5.54 2.18 -15.35
CA CYS A 25 4.65 1.02 -15.22
C CYS A 25 5.37 -0.30 -14.98
N ASP A 26 6.70 -0.31 -14.89
CA ASP A 26 7.48 -1.49 -14.52
C ASP A 26 7.63 -1.58 -13.01
N PHE A 27 7.06 -2.63 -12.41
CA PHE A 27 7.05 -2.88 -10.97
C PHE A 27 8.08 -3.94 -10.54
N THR A 28 8.97 -4.37 -11.44
CA THR A 28 9.88 -5.51 -11.19
C THR A 28 10.69 -5.32 -9.92
N GLU A 29 11.35 -4.18 -9.75
CA GLU A 29 12.15 -3.86 -8.56
C GLU A 29 11.31 -3.89 -7.27
N GLN A 30 10.09 -3.33 -7.31
CA GLN A 30 9.20 -3.32 -6.16
C GLN A 30 8.77 -4.74 -5.77
N MET A 31 8.54 -5.62 -6.75
CA MET A 31 8.17 -7.01 -6.50
C MET A 31 9.33 -7.86 -5.99
N GLU A 32 10.55 -7.63 -6.50
CA GLU A 32 11.76 -8.25 -5.97
C GLU A 32 11.98 -7.86 -4.50
N ALA A 33 11.85 -6.56 -4.19
CA ALA A 33 11.92 -6.07 -2.82
C ALA A 33 10.82 -6.64 -1.93
N ALA A 34 9.58 -6.76 -2.44
CA ALA A 34 8.46 -7.31 -1.70
C ALA A 34 8.68 -8.78 -1.30
N GLU A 35 9.29 -9.59 -2.17
CA GLU A 35 9.59 -10.99 -1.87
C GLU A 35 10.59 -11.10 -0.71
N LEU A 36 11.58 -10.20 -0.64
CA LEU A 36 12.53 -10.15 0.47
C LEU A 36 11.87 -9.79 1.81
N LEU A 37 10.73 -9.10 1.80
CA LEU A 37 9.98 -8.67 2.97
C LEU A 37 8.93 -9.69 3.43
N LYS A 38 8.61 -10.67 2.59
CA LYS A 38 7.57 -11.67 2.87
C LYS A 38 7.89 -12.44 4.16
N GLY A 39 6.91 -12.47 5.07
CA GLY A 39 7.06 -13.10 6.39
C GLY A 39 7.91 -12.33 7.40
N LYS A 40 8.47 -11.16 7.05
CA LYS A 40 9.29 -10.33 7.95
C LYS A 40 8.55 -9.09 8.47
N VAL A 41 7.55 -8.62 7.71
CA VAL A 41 6.74 -7.45 8.06
C VAL A 41 5.27 -7.84 8.15
N HIS A 42 4.52 -7.14 8.98
CA HIS A 42 3.07 -7.33 9.14
C HIS A 42 2.29 -6.67 8.01
N ALA A 43 2.81 -5.55 7.47
CA ALA A 43 2.23 -4.86 6.33
C ALA A 43 3.25 -3.95 5.64
N ILE A 44 2.95 -3.53 4.41
CA ILE A 44 3.78 -2.62 3.61
C ILE A 44 2.98 -1.34 3.33
N ASN A 45 3.45 -0.21 3.83
CA ASN A 45 2.96 1.11 3.47
C ASN A 45 3.40 1.46 2.04
N VAL A 46 2.43 1.64 1.15
CA VAL A 46 2.69 2.07 -0.22
C VAL A 46 2.43 3.56 -0.32
N THR A 47 3.49 4.34 -0.52
CA THR A 47 3.40 5.80 -0.56
C THR A 47 2.63 6.31 -1.79
N ASP A 48 1.97 7.46 -1.62
CA ASP A 48 1.23 8.13 -2.68
C ASP A 48 1.95 9.43 -3.08
N MET A 49 2.46 9.46 -4.32
CA MET A 49 3.10 10.63 -4.93
C MET A 49 4.11 11.37 -4.02
N GLN A 50 4.91 10.61 -3.24
CA GLN A 50 5.89 11.16 -2.30
C GLN A 50 6.78 12.24 -2.94
N SER A 51 7.01 13.33 -2.20
CA SER A 51 7.74 14.52 -2.64
C SER A 51 7.13 15.24 -3.86
N ALA A 52 5.81 15.14 -4.07
CA ALA A 52 5.12 15.72 -5.23
C ALA A 52 5.65 15.21 -6.58
N CYS A 53 6.20 13.99 -6.61
CA CYS A 53 6.82 13.44 -7.80
C CYS A 53 5.88 12.42 -8.47
N LEU A 54 5.67 12.56 -9.78
CA LEU A 54 4.85 11.63 -10.55
C LEU A 54 5.44 10.22 -10.48
N LYS A 55 4.63 9.30 -9.99
CA LYS A 55 4.88 7.85 -9.94
C LYS A 55 3.60 7.11 -10.28
N ALA A 56 3.67 5.79 -10.42
CA ALA A 56 2.45 4.99 -10.43
C ALA A 56 1.62 5.26 -9.16
N SER A 57 0.28 5.21 -9.28
CA SER A 57 -0.62 5.34 -8.13
C SER A 57 -0.32 4.26 -7.09
N SER A 58 -0.43 4.60 -5.80
CA SER A 58 -0.26 3.67 -4.69
C SER A 58 -1.12 2.42 -4.84
N ILE A 59 -2.33 2.55 -5.38
CA ILE A 59 -3.26 1.45 -5.65
C ILE A 59 -2.63 0.37 -6.54
N GLY A 60 -1.91 0.76 -7.59
CA GLY A 60 -1.32 -0.19 -8.55
C GLY A 60 -0.35 -1.15 -7.88
N LEU A 61 0.53 -0.62 -7.02
CA LEU A 61 1.45 -1.43 -6.23
C LEU A 61 0.71 -2.18 -5.12
N CYS A 62 -0.27 -1.58 -4.45
CA CYS A 62 -1.07 -2.29 -3.44
C CYS A 62 -1.74 -3.54 -4.02
N VAL A 63 -2.34 -3.46 -5.21
CA VAL A 63 -2.95 -4.61 -5.89
C VAL A 63 -1.91 -5.69 -6.19
N LYS A 64 -0.74 -5.30 -6.71
CA LYS A 64 0.36 -6.24 -6.98
C LYS A 64 0.84 -6.95 -5.71
N LEU A 65 1.01 -6.23 -4.61
CA LEU A 65 1.39 -6.78 -3.31
C LEU A 65 0.32 -7.73 -2.77
N LYS A 66 -0.96 -7.35 -2.87
CA LYS A 66 -2.09 -8.17 -2.44
C LYS A 66 -2.12 -9.51 -3.20
N LEU A 67 -1.94 -9.46 -4.52
CA LEU A 67 -1.88 -10.67 -5.36
C LEU A 67 -0.65 -11.56 -5.07
N ALA A 68 0.45 -10.98 -4.59
CA ALA A 68 1.63 -11.71 -4.14
C ALA A 68 1.52 -12.27 -2.70
N GLY A 69 0.38 -12.04 -2.04
CA GLY A 69 0.11 -12.52 -0.69
C GLY A 69 0.71 -11.67 0.44
N LEU A 70 1.07 -10.41 0.16
CA LEU A 70 1.47 -9.43 1.16
C LEU A 70 0.29 -8.53 1.54
N GLU A 71 0.35 -7.92 2.72
CA GLU A 71 -0.66 -6.98 3.18
C GLU A 71 -0.25 -5.53 2.91
N PRO A 72 -0.86 -4.86 1.92
CA PRO A 72 -0.59 -3.45 1.67
C PRO A 72 -1.39 -2.54 2.62
N ILE A 73 -0.78 -1.42 2.98
CA ILE A 73 -1.46 -0.23 3.50
C ILE A 73 -1.46 0.80 2.37
N ILE A 74 -2.65 1.22 1.96
CA ILE A 74 -2.77 2.28 0.96
C ILE A 74 -2.55 3.64 1.62
N GLN A 75 -1.41 4.29 1.34
CA GLN A 75 -1.27 5.70 1.64
C GLN A 75 -2.10 6.50 0.63
N MET A 76 -2.80 7.51 1.12
CA MET A 76 -3.62 8.40 0.28
C MET A 76 -3.43 9.84 0.72
N THR A 77 -3.13 10.71 -0.25
CA THR A 77 -2.98 12.14 -0.05
C THR A 77 -4.03 12.93 -0.83
N GLY A 78 -4.47 14.06 -0.28
CA GLY A 78 -5.49 14.90 -0.92
C GLY A 78 -4.98 15.95 -1.92
N ARG A 79 -3.65 16.12 -2.09
CA ARG A 79 -3.06 17.29 -2.77
C ARG A 79 -3.50 17.46 -4.22
N ASP A 80 -3.44 16.38 -5.00
CA ASP A 80 -3.60 16.40 -6.46
C ASP A 80 -4.84 15.60 -6.93
N ARG A 81 -5.77 15.29 -6.03
CA ARG A 81 -6.95 14.47 -6.31
C ARG A 81 -8.23 15.18 -5.90
N SER A 82 -9.28 15.02 -6.70
CA SER A 82 -10.63 15.42 -6.30
C SER A 82 -11.19 14.41 -5.29
N ARG A 83 -12.19 14.84 -4.50
CA ARG A 83 -12.93 13.92 -3.61
C ARG A 83 -13.45 12.69 -4.36
N MET A 84 -13.93 12.88 -5.60
CA MET A 84 -14.45 11.78 -6.42
C MET A 84 -13.36 10.79 -6.82
N ALA A 85 -12.15 11.28 -7.14
CA ALA A 85 -11.01 10.43 -7.43
C ALA A 85 -10.65 9.57 -6.20
N ILE A 86 -10.49 10.20 -5.03
CA ILE A 86 -10.20 9.49 -3.77
C ILE A 86 -11.26 8.44 -3.46
N MET A 87 -12.55 8.78 -3.58
CA MET A 87 -13.64 7.82 -3.33
C MET A 87 -13.63 6.66 -4.33
N GLY A 88 -13.41 6.93 -5.62
CA GLY A 88 -13.30 5.89 -6.64
C GLY A 88 -12.14 4.93 -6.38
N ASP A 89 -11.00 5.50 -5.99
CA ASP A 89 -9.81 4.75 -5.60
C ASP A 89 -10.05 3.84 -4.39
N MET A 90 -10.83 4.31 -3.42
CA MET A 90 -11.20 3.50 -2.24
C MET A 90 -12.12 2.34 -2.57
N LEU A 91 -13.12 2.57 -3.43
CA LEU A 91 -14.01 1.51 -3.89
C LEU A 91 -13.23 0.46 -4.69
N ALA A 92 -12.29 0.91 -5.53
CA ALA A 92 -11.39 0.02 -6.26
C ALA A 92 -10.51 -0.79 -5.30
N ALA A 93 -9.84 -0.17 -4.33
CA ALA A 93 -9.01 -0.86 -3.33
C ALA A 93 -9.82 -1.92 -2.56
N ALA A 94 -11.03 -1.57 -2.11
CA ALA A 94 -11.93 -2.48 -1.40
C ALA A 94 -12.32 -3.71 -2.27
N SER A 95 -12.52 -3.53 -3.58
CA SER A 95 -12.81 -4.63 -4.51
C SER A 95 -11.68 -5.67 -4.62
N PHE A 96 -10.43 -5.28 -4.31
CA PHE A 96 -9.28 -6.18 -4.22
C PHE A 96 -9.04 -6.69 -2.79
N GLY A 97 -9.94 -6.39 -1.84
CA GLY A 97 -9.77 -6.73 -0.43
C GLY A 97 -8.65 -5.96 0.26
N ILE A 98 -8.33 -4.76 -0.21
CA ILE A 98 -7.41 -3.83 0.46
C ILE A 98 -8.26 -2.94 1.36
N ASP A 99 -8.11 -3.13 2.67
CA ASP A 99 -8.98 -2.54 3.71
C ASP A 99 -8.21 -1.74 4.76
N THR A 100 -6.89 -1.56 4.59
CA THR A 100 -6.02 -0.80 5.51
C THR A 100 -5.46 0.43 4.80
N MET A 101 -5.67 1.61 5.39
CA MET A 101 -5.31 2.91 4.82
C MET A 101 -4.49 3.75 5.80
N LEU A 102 -3.57 4.55 5.24
CA LEU A 102 -2.98 5.72 5.89
C LEU A 102 -3.46 7.00 5.17
N ALA A 103 -4.28 7.80 5.86
CA ALA A 103 -4.80 9.07 5.34
C ALA A 103 -3.92 10.25 5.80
N LEU A 104 -3.49 11.11 4.85
CA LEU A 104 -2.58 12.25 5.07
C LEU A 104 -3.07 13.55 4.40
#